data_AF-A0A621VAS6-F1
#
_entry.id   AF-A0A621VAS6-F1
#
_cell.length_a   1.000
_cell.length_b   1.000
_cell.length_c   1.000
_cell.angle_alpha   90.00
_cell.angle_beta   90.00
_cell.angle_gamma   90.00
#
_symmetry.space_group_name_H-M   'P 1'
#
loop_
_entity.id
_entity.type
_entity.pdbx_description
1 polymer ?
#
loop_
_entity_poly.entity_id
_entity_poly.type
_entity_poly.pdbx_seq_one_letter_code
_entity_poly.pdbx_strand_id
1 'polypeptide(L)'
;DAFGRDCFAVYRMVEELFSDDMPVLVQAELERAKQTVDGIPIALDPLLQSLRAPEQADIKQVVESESQDKVIPVCWGADDWPQEVKLLEQNDGIYHFQCNWSANPRFAHELRCYITGLGERLLVDLDPDNRTINRIVYEKGLSIEESIKAGKYSQAKINTQLSLQRGSLNQRNTFIELLFNLEPVIDAIIERANPNQEMDEDDFDSSESSPVELWQALSDTEVDLRDIVNIDSTDFQESPSGCLLYPYTTESGADLSFELDDKIIVYIKDKRESVQLGELRLSETTPNLLAIRFDFDAARKRISSGSQLQLESIRDKSSRELRQRALQRVIENKAEIPHLPQYFDYHQKPCMQQMQPRPSAETLRELYDQPGQRFNEQQLMAFQQLVELGPVGVLQGPPGTGKTTFISKFIHYLYQHCGVNNILLVGQSHASVDNVAIKARELCHTKGMELDTVRIGNELMIDEGMLSVATKALQRQIQHKFHREYDLRVSSLGKRLGMAPLLVKQLCQLHRTLNPLMVTYGQYSRELDKVDQTKSSSISH
;
A
#
# COMPACT_ATOMS: atom_id res chain seq x y z
N ASP A 1 12.93 3.64 -26.65
CA ASP A 1 13.01 3.75 -25.18
C ASP A 1 14.48 3.94 -24.80
N ALA A 2 14.80 4.75 -23.78
CA ALA A 2 16.14 4.79 -23.19
C ALA A 2 16.58 3.40 -22.72
N PHE A 3 15.64 2.65 -22.12
CA PHE A 3 15.84 1.28 -21.65
C PHE A 3 16.18 0.30 -22.80
N GLY A 4 15.48 0.37 -23.94
CA GLY A 4 15.78 -0.46 -25.11
C GLY A 4 17.13 -0.11 -25.78
N ARG A 5 17.56 1.17 -25.72
CA ARG A 5 18.89 1.58 -26.21
C ARG A 5 20.00 1.06 -25.31
N ASP A 6 19.80 1.10 -24.00
CA ASP A 6 20.74 0.54 -23.02
C ASP A 6 20.83 -0.99 -23.17
N CYS A 7 19.70 -1.67 -23.41
CA CYS A 7 19.66 -3.10 -23.68
C CYS A 7 20.45 -3.48 -24.96
N PHE A 8 20.28 -2.73 -26.05
CA PHE A 8 21.03 -2.94 -27.30
C PHE A 8 22.53 -2.66 -27.13
N ALA A 9 22.90 -1.59 -26.42
CA ALA A 9 24.29 -1.22 -26.18
C ALA A 9 25.04 -2.32 -25.39
N VAL A 10 24.41 -2.90 -24.37
CA VAL A 10 24.99 -3.98 -23.57
C VAL A 10 25.15 -5.27 -24.38
N TYR A 11 24.18 -5.64 -25.22
CA TYR A 11 24.31 -6.79 -26.13
C TYR A 11 25.51 -6.62 -27.10
N ARG A 12 25.74 -5.40 -27.62
CA ARG A 12 26.89 -5.09 -28.48
C ARG A 12 28.23 -5.10 -27.73
N MET A 13 28.27 -4.61 -26.49
CA MET A 13 29.48 -4.68 -25.65
C MET A 13 29.87 -6.13 -25.33
N VAL A 14 28.88 -7.00 -25.06
CA VAL A 14 29.14 -8.43 -24.82
C VAL A 14 29.60 -9.15 -26.09
N GLU A 15 29.04 -8.80 -27.26
CA GLU A 15 29.50 -9.31 -28.56
C GLU A 15 30.98 -8.91 -28.83
N GLU A 16 31.41 -7.72 -28.42
CA GLU A 16 32.78 -7.22 -28.58
C GLU A 16 33.77 -7.77 -27.53
N LEU A 17 33.33 -7.98 -26.27
CA LEU A 17 34.15 -8.45 -25.15
C LEU A 17 34.63 -9.91 -25.30
N PHE A 18 33.78 -10.80 -25.83
CA PHE A 18 34.14 -12.22 -25.98
C PHE A 18 34.85 -12.53 -27.30
N SER A 19 34.71 -11.68 -28.32
CA SER A 19 35.38 -11.81 -29.62
C SER A 19 35.38 -13.25 -30.17
N ASP A 20 36.55 -13.89 -30.25
CA ASP A 20 36.75 -15.23 -30.84
C ASP A 20 36.49 -16.40 -29.86
N ASP A 21 36.36 -16.15 -28.56
CA ASP A 21 36.25 -17.17 -27.51
C ASP A 21 34.83 -17.15 -26.88
N MET A 22 33.81 -17.22 -27.75
CA MET A 22 32.40 -17.01 -27.37
C MET A 22 31.68 -18.31 -26.99
N PRO A 23 31.02 -18.38 -25.81
CA PRO A 23 30.23 -19.55 -25.41
C PRO A 23 28.99 -19.78 -26.30
N VAL A 24 28.68 -21.06 -26.58
CA VAL A 24 27.63 -21.47 -27.54
C VAL A 24 26.23 -20.94 -27.19
N LEU A 25 25.89 -20.85 -25.90
CA LEU A 25 24.59 -20.33 -25.45
C LEU A 25 24.48 -18.81 -25.61
N VAL A 26 25.58 -18.08 -25.39
CA VAL A 26 25.66 -16.61 -25.62
C VAL A 26 25.50 -16.32 -27.11
N GLN A 27 26.15 -17.10 -27.97
CA GLN A 27 26.04 -16.97 -29.41
C GLN A 27 24.60 -17.23 -29.90
N ALA A 28 23.93 -18.24 -29.37
CA ALA A 28 22.54 -18.57 -29.72
C ALA A 28 21.54 -17.48 -29.30
N GLU A 29 21.79 -16.78 -28.20
CA GLU A 29 20.94 -15.68 -27.73
C GLU A 29 21.19 -14.38 -28.49
N LEU A 30 22.44 -14.05 -28.81
CA LEU A 30 22.77 -12.92 -29.68
C LEU A 30 22.12 -13.05 -31.07
N GLU A 31 22.12 -14.24 -31.65
CA GLU A 31 21.44 -14.51 -32.93
C GLU A 31 19.91 -14.44 -32.81
N ARG A 32 19.36 -14.84 -31.66
CA ARG A 32 17.91 -14.72 -31.40
C ARG A 32 17.48 -13.26 -31.28
N ALA A 33 18.27 -12.44 -30.62
CA ALA A 33 18.06 -10.99 -30.49
C ALA A 33 18.22 -10.23 -31.83
N LYS A 34 18.98 -10.77 -32.78
CA LYS A 34 19.07 -10.22 -34.15
C LYS A 34 17.83 -10.51 -35.01
N GLN A 35 17.05 -11.53 -34.65
CA GLN A 35 15.83 -11.91 -35.36
C GLN A 35 14.58 -11.17 -34.86
N THR A 36 14.67 -10.46 -33.74
CA THR A 36 13.63 -9.53 -33.30
C THR A 36 13.53 -8.34 -34.25
N VAL A 37 12.29 -7.93 -34.54
CA VAL A 37 11.99 -6.82 -35.43
C VAL A 37 12.56 -5.52 -34.81
N ASP A 38 13.37 -4.80 -35.58
CA ASP A 38 14.21 -3.63 -35.22
C ASP A 38 15.57 -3.90 -34.53
N GLY A 39 16.01 -5.17 -34.36
CA GLY A 39 17.38 -5.53 -33.95
C GLY A 39 17.78 -5.17 -32.51
N ILE A 40 16.82 -4.72 -31.69
CA ILE A 40 17.02 -4.27 -30.31
C ILE A 40 16.48 -5.33 -29.33
N PRO A 41 17.33 -5.91 -28.46
CA PRO A 41 16.90 -6.85 -27.43
C PRO A 41 15.91 -6.19 -26.46
N ILE A 42 14.88 -6.94 -26.09
CA ILE A 42 13.75 -6.44 -25.28
C ILE A 42 14.12 -6.35 -23.78
N ALA A 43 15.13 -7.14 -23.34
CA ALA A 43 15.63 -7.17 -21.96
C ALA A 43 17.07 -7.73 -21.90
N LEU A 44 17.77 -7.55 -20.77
CA LEU A 44 19.12 -8.09 -20.54
C LEU A 44 19.15 -9.49 -19.92
N ASP A 45 18.06 -9.93 -19.31
CA ASP A 45 17.98 -11.20 -18.59
C ASP A 45 18.31 -12.44 -19.47
N PRO A 46 17.89 -12.51 -20.74
CA PRO A 46 18.23 -13.65 -21.60
C PRO A 46 19.73 -13.74 -21.90
N LEU A 47 20.40 -12.61 -22.16
CA LEU A 47 21.86 -12.56 -22.34
C LEU A 47 22.60 -12.94 -21.07
N LEU A 48 22.12 -12.47 -19.91
CA LEU A 48 22.68 -12.80 -18.61
C LEU A 48 22.56 -14.31 -18.30
N GLN A 49 21.44 -14.94 -18.64
CA GLN A 49 21.26 -16.39 -18.49
C GLN A 49 22.17 -17.18 -19.44
N SER A 50 22.37 -16.67 -20.65
CA SER A 50 23.20 -17.31 -21.69
C SER A 50 24.69 -17.28 -21.35
N LEU A 51 25.16 -16.21 -20.68
CA LEU A 51 26.51 -16.12 -20.11
C LEU A 51 26.74 -17.06 -18.92
N ARG A 52 25.66 -17.61 -18.34
CA ARG A 52 25.69 -18.43 -17.12
C ARG A 52 25.61 -19.95 -17.37
N ALA A 53 25.75 -20.47 -18.61
CA ALA A 53 25.76 -21.93 -18.87
C ALA A 53 26.54 -22.36 -20.17
N PRO A 54 27.03 -23.62 -20.36
CA PRO A 54 27.01 -24.80 -19.49
C PRO A 54 28.38 -25.54 -19.39
N GLU A 55 29.15 -25.32 -18.32
CA GLU A 55 29.87 -26.44 -17.68
C GLU A 55 29.10 -26.77 -16.41
N GLN A 56 28.40 -27.90 -16.51
CA GLN A 56 28.05 -28.84 -15.44
C GLN A 56 27.62 -28.28 -14.08
N ALA A 57 26.36 -28.62 -13.77
CA ALA A 57 25.97 -29.17 -12.47
C ALA A 57 26.54 -28.44 -11.24
N ASP A 58 25.96 -27.29 -10.93
CA ASP A 58 25.51 -26.99 -9.57
C ASP A 58 24.75 -25.66 -9.62
N ILE A 59 23.45 -25.75 -9.43
CA ILE A 59 22.57 -24.61 -9.25
C ILE A 59 22.92 -23.99 -7.89
N LYS A 60 23.73 -22.93 -7.90
CA LYS A 60 23.76 -21.93 -6.83
C LYS A 60 23.91 -20.54 -7.42
N GLN A 61 22.79 -19.94 -7.81
CA GLN A 61 22.56 -18.52 -7.54
C GLN A 61 21.17 -18.35 -6.96
N VAL A 62 21.16 -18.25 -5.64
CA VAL A 62 20.16 -17.54 -4.87
C VAL A 62 20.18 -16.09 -5.36
N VAL A 63 19.20 -15.73 -6.19
CA VAL A 63 18.58 -14.40 -6.06
C VAL A 63 17.47 -14.66 -5.06
N GLU A 64 17.71 -14.22 -3.83
CA GLU A 64 16.70 -14.07 -2.82
C GLU A 64 15.60 -13.18 -3.40
N SER A 65 14.53 -13.82 -3.85
CA SER A 65 13.21 -13.33 -3.56
C SER A 65 13.18 -13.07 -2.06
N GLU A 66 13.13 -11.81 -1.63
CA GLU A 66 12.57 -11.49 -0.32
C GLU A 66 11.04 -11.68 -0.35
N SER A 67 10.57 -12.83 -0.84
CA SER A 67 9.57 -13.55 -0.07
C SER A 67 10.38 -14.24 1.02
N GLN A 68 10.55 -13.59 2.16
CA GLN A 68 10.87 -14.37 3.34
C GLN A 68 9.72 -15.36 3.48
N ASP A 69 9.95 -16.61 3.04
CA ASP A 69 9.34 -17.79 3.64
C ASP A 69 9.80 -17.80 5.10
N LYS A 70 9.27 -16.85 5.88
CA LYS A 70 9.55 -16.69 7.28
C LYS A 70 8.76 -17.79 7.94
N VAL A 71 9.33 -18.99 7.96
CA VAL A 71 8.72 -20.12 8.66
C VAL A 71 8.71 -19.77 10.14
N ILE A 72 7.53 -19.59 10.71
CA ILE A 72 7.37 -19.21 12.11
C ILE A 72 7.50 -20.48 12.96
N PRO A 73 8.48 -20.55 13.89
CA PRO A 73 8.65 -21.71 14.74
C PRO A 73 7.64 -21.73 15.89
N VAL A 74 6.85 -22.78 15.95
CA VAL A 74 5.95 -23.11 17.05
C VAL A 74 6.61 -24.22 17.87
N CYS A 75 7.05 -23.86 19.07
CA CYS A 75 7.70 -24.79 19.99
C CYS A 75 6.79 -25.10 21.18
N TRP A 76 6.53 -26.37 21.46
CA TRP A 76 5.72 -26.76 22.62
C TRP A 76 6.23 -28.03 23.31
N GLY A 77 6.08 -28.12 24.63
CA GLY A 77 6.79 -29.09 25.46
C GLY A 77 6.16 -30.48 25.55
N ALA A 78 5.01 -30.70 24.90
CA ALA A 78 4.24 -31.94 25.02
C ALA A 78 4.89 -33.12 24.26
N ASP A 79 4.69 -34.35 24.75
CA ASP A 79 5.33 -35.55 24.20
C ASP A 79 4.88 -35.90 22.76
N ASP A 80 3.68 -35.48 22.37
CA ASP A 80 3.10 -35.74 21.04
C ASP A 80 3.67 -34.84 19.92
N TRP A 81 4.52 -33.88 20.29
CA TRP A 81 5.19 -32.94 19.38
C TRP A 81 6.45 -33.55 18.76
N PRO A 82 6.75 -33.20 17.51
CA PRO A 82 7.89 -33.77 16.79
C PRO A 82 9.22 -33.31 17.42
N GLN A 83 10.16 -34.25 17.63
CA GLN A 83 11.49 -33.94 18.16
C GLN A 83 12.36 -33.18 17.13
N GLU A 84 12.20 -33.54 15.85
CA GLU A 84 12.78 -32.82 14.72
C GLU A 84 11.81 -31.76 14.20
N VAL A 85 12.34 -30.72 13.56
CA VAL A 85 11.52 -29.64 12.97
C VAL A 85 10.64 -30.22 11.87
N LYS A 86 9.31 -30.09 12.01
CA LYS A 86 8.34 -30.52 11.00
C LYS A 86 7.55 -29.32 10.49
N LEU A 87 7.40 -29.17 9.18
CA LEU A 87 6.50 -28.17 8.61
C LEU A 87 5.03 -28.61 8.74
N LEU A 88 4.16 -27.71 9.19
CA LEU A 88 2.71 -27.95 9.17
C LEU A 88 2.22 -27.78 7.73
N GLU A 89 1.58 -28.79 7.14
CA GLU A 89 1.20 -28.72 5.73
C GLU A 89 0.01 -27.76 5.50
N GLN A 90 0.12 -26.90 4.49
CA GLN A 90 -0.93 -25.96 4.08
C GLN A 90 -1.93 -26.61 3.12
N ASN A 91 -3.18 -26.15 3.13
CA ASN A 91 -4.19 -26.52 2.13
C ASN A 91 -4.21 -25.46 1.02
N ASP A 92 -3.84 -25.82 -0.21
CA ASP A 92 -3.70 -24.87 -1.34
C ASP A 92 -2.86 -23.61 -1.02
N GLY A 93 -1.79 -23.77 -0.22
CA GLY A 93 -0.89 -22.68 0.16
C GLY A 93 -1.38 -21.76 1.29
N ILE A 94 -2.46 -22.13 1.98
CA ILE A 94 -3.01 -21.35 3.12
C ILE A 94 -3.35 -22.25 4.33
N TYR A 95 -3.34 -21.67 5.52
CA TYR A 95 -4.04 -22.23 6.69
C TYR A 95 -5.36 -21.50 6.93
N HIS A 96 -6.39 -22.25 7.30
CA HIS A 96 -7.66 -21.69 7.73
C HIS A 96 -7.63 -21.36 9.22
N PHE A 97 -7.94 -20.10 9.56
CA PHE A 97 -7.92 -19.61 10.92
C PHE A 97 -9.33 -19.33 11.45
N GLN A 98 -9.60 -19.72 12.69
CA GLN A 98 -10.82 -19.39 13.42
C GLN A 98 -10.50 -19.20 14.91
N CYS A 99 -11.14 -18.25 15.59
CA CYS A 99 -11.06 -18.12 17.04
C CYS A 99 -12.42 -17.90 17.71
N ASN A 100 -12.54 -18.31 18.96
CA ASN A 100 -13.69 -18.07 19.82
C ASN A 100 -13.29 -18.05 21.30
N TRP A 101 -14.05 -17.32 22.12
CA TRP A 101 -13.84 -17.32 23.56
C TRP A 101 -14.14 -18.70 24.16
N SER A 102 -13.32 -19.11 25.14
CA SER A 102 -13.49 -20.39 25.82
C SER A 102 -14.86 -20.49 26.48
N ALA A 103 -15.61 -21.54 26.13
CA ALA A 103 -16.89 -21.85 26.77
C ALA A 103 -16.74 -22.41 28.20
N ASN A 104 -15.51 -22.66 28.65
CA ASN A 104 -15.25 -23.14 30.01
C ASN A 104 -15.19 -21.97 30.99
N PRO A 105 -16.07 -21.87 32.00
CA PRO A 105 -16.10 -20.75 32.93
C PRO A 105 -14.78 -20.49 33.66
N ARG A 106 -13.95 -21.52 33.88
CA ARG A 106 -12.64 -21.38 34.54
C ARG A 106 -11.59 -20.69 33.67
N PHE A 107 -11.73 -20.81 32.36
CA PHE A 107 -10.81 -20.25 31.36
C PHE A 107 -11.55 -19.26 30.48
N ALA A 108 -12.61 -18.62 31.00
CA ALA A 108 -13.43 -17.73 30.20
C ALA A 108 -12.61 -16.58 29.61
N HIS A 109 -11.47 -16.21 30.23
CA HIS A 109 -10.49 -15.20 29.76
C HIS A 109 -9.64 -15.66 28.57
N GLU A 110 -9.63 -16.94 28.21
CA GLU A 110 -8.81 -17.48 27.13
C GLU A 110 -9.55 -17.44 25.78
N LEU A 111 -8.86 -16.96 24.75
CA LEU A 111 -9.29 -17.01 23.37
C LEU A 111 -8.74 -18.28 22.72
N ARG A 112 -9.62 -19.18 22.30
CA ARG A 112 -9.25 -20.42 21.63
C ARG A 112 -9.13 -20.18 20.14
N CYS A 113 -7.94 -20.41 19.61
CA CYS A 113 -7.59 -20.23 18.20
C CYS A 113 -7.36 -21.60 17.54
N TYR A 114 -7.88 -21.77 16.33
CA TYR A 114 -7.76 -22.95 15.51
C TYR A 114 -7.03 -22.58 14.23
N ILE A 115 -5.89 -23.22 13.97
CA ILE A 115 -5.14 -23.11 12.71
C ILE A 115 -5.20 -24.47 12.03
N THR A 116 -5.91 -24.56 10.91
CA THR A 116 -6.15 -25.82 10.20
C THR A 116 -5.45 -25.82 8.84
N GLY A 117 -4.57 -26.80 8.64
CA GLY A 117 -3.87 -27.07 7.39
C GLY A 117 -4.39 -28.32 6.68
N LEU A 118 -3.53 -28.99 5.93
CA LEU A 118 -3.87 -30.21 5.19
C LEU A 118 -3.87 -31.43 6.14
N GLY A 119 -5.04 -31.82 6.64
CA GLY A 119 -5.19 -33.00 7.52
C GLY A 119 -4.64 -32.82 8.94
N GLU A 120 -4.20 -31.62 9.31
CA GLU A 120 -3.55 -31.29 10.58
C GLU A 120 -4.08 -29.97 11.15
N ARG A 121 -4.15 -29.85 12.49
CA ARG A 121 -4.63 -28.64 13.17
C ARG A 121 -3.86 -28.33 14.44
N LEU A 122 -3.62 -27.05 14.67
CA LEU A 122 -3.20 -26.50 15.95
C LEU A 122 -4.39 -25.86 16.65
N LEU A 123 -4.57 -26.19 17.92
CA LEU A 123 -5.48 -25.52 18.84
C LEU A 123 -4.62 -24.77 19.86
N VAL A 124 -4.76 -23.46 19.90
CA VAL A 124 -3.98 -22.56 20.75
C VAL A 124 -4.93 -21.87 21.72
N ASP A 125 -4.76 -22.06 23.01
CA ASP A 125 -5.45 -21.29 24.05
C ASP A 125 -4.58 -20.06 24.38
N LEU A 126 -5.02 -18.89 23.91
CA LEU A 126 -4.36 -17.60 24.05
C LEU A 126 -4.94 -16.85 25.25
N ASP A 127 -4.10 -16.18 26.04
CA ASP A 127 -4.51 -15.21 27.06
C ASP A 127 -4.21 -13.79 26.55
N PRO A 128 -5.25 -13.04 26.10
CA PRO A 128 -5.08 -11.70 25.59
C PRO A 128 -4.58 -10.69 26.61
N ASP A 129 -4.96 -10.83 27.89
CA ASP A 129 -4.63 -9.87 28.94
C ASP A 129 -3.14 -9.88 29.26
N ASN A 130 -2.55 -11.08 29.29
CA ASN A 130 -1.13 -11.28 29.59
C ASN A 130 -0.24 -11.40 28.33
N ARG A 131 -0.84 -11.40 27.14
CA ARG A 131 -0.17 -11.66 25.84
C ARG A 131 0.64 -12.96 25.84
N THR A 132 0.09 -14.03 26.43
CA THR A 132 0.73 -15.35 26.54
C THR A 132 -0.09 -16.45 25.88
N ILE A 133 0.58 -17.53 25.49
CA ILE A 133 -0.08 -18.78 25.08
C ILE A 133 -0.03 -19.75 26.27
N ASN A 134 -1.21 -20.12 26.78
CA ASN A 134 -1.32 -21.01 27.93
C ASN A 134 -1.25 -22.49 27.50
N ARG A 135 -1.73 -22.80 26.30
CA ARG A 135 -1.74 -24.17 25.78
C ARG A 135 -1.66 -24.23 24.25
N ILE A 136 -0.91 -25.20 23.73
CA ILE A 136 -1.03 -25.63 22.33
C ILE A 136 -1.28 -27.13 22.26
N VAL A 137 -2.28 -27.54 21.49
CA VAL A 137 -2.57 -28.94 21.14
C VAL A 137 -2.37 -29.11 19.64
N TYR A 138 -1.64 -30.15 19.27
CA TYR A 138 -1.40 -30.52 17.88
C TYR A 138 -2.17 -31.78 17.54
N GLU A 139 -3.13 -31.68 16.62
CA GLU A 139 -4.00 -32.77 16.19
C GLU A 139 -3.62 -33.23 14.79
N LYS A 140 -3.52 -34.56 14.63
CA LYS A 140 -3.12 -35.24 13.39
C LYS A 140 -4.29 -36.05 12.85
N GLY A 141 -4.42 -36.13 11.52
CA GLY A 141 -5.38 -37.03 10.87
C GLY A 141 -6.81 -36.51 10.87
N LEU A 142 -7.00 -35.22 10.61
CA LEU A 142 -8.33 -34.62 10.45
C LEU A 142 -9.08 -35.25 9.27
N SER A 143 -10.38 -35.42 9.43
CA SER A 143 -11.25 -35.87 8.35
C SER A 143 -11.40 -34.79 7.25
N ILE A 144 -11.77 -35.23 6.05
CA ILE A 144 -12.11 -34.33 4.94
C ILE A 144 -13.25 -33.38 5.34
N GLU A 145 -14.24 -33.88 6.10
CA GLU A 145 -15.36 -33.07 6.59
C GLU A 145 -14.92 -31.92 7.52
N GLU A 146 -13.94 -32.17 8.39
CA GLU A 146 -13.38 -31.15 9.28
C GLU A 146 -12.57 -30.10 8.52
N SER A 147 -11.82 -30.53 7.49
CA SER A 147 -11.07 -29.62 6.62
C SER A 147 -12.00 -28.71 5.80
N ILE A 148 -13.10 -29.26 5.27
CA ILE A 148 -14.14 -28.47 4.58
C ILE A 148 -14.85 -27.50 5.54
N LYS A 149 -15.16 -27.92 6.77
CA LYS A 149 -15.74 -27.04 7.79
C LYS A 149 -14.80 -25.90 8.15
N ALA A 150 -13.51 -26.17 8.36
CA ALA A 150 -12.51 -25.16 8.63
C ALA A 150 -12.42 -24.15 7.49
N GLY A 151 -12.44 -24.60 6.24
CA GLY A 151 -12.48 -23.71 5.07
C GLY A 151 -13.72 -22.82 5.01
N LYS A 152 -14.91 -23.38 5.31
CA LYS A 152 -16.19 -22.66 5.28
C LYS A 152 -16.34 -21.61 6.39
N TYR A 153 -15.84 -21.90 7.59
CA TYR A 153 -15.97 -21.04 8.77
C TYR A 153 -14.68 -20.26 9.10
N SER A 154 -13.70 -20.28 8.19
CA SER A 154 -12.46 -19.52 8.30
C SER A 154 -12.76 -18.03 8.45
N GLN A 155 -12.32 -17.43 9.55
CA GLN A 155 -12.43 -15.99 9.80
C GLN A 155 -11.25 -15.22 9.19
N ALA A 156 -10.08 -15.84 9.13
CA ALA A 156 -8.89 -15.31 8.44
C ALA A 156 -8.13 -16.44 7.72
N LYS A 157 -7.18 -16.05 6.87
CA LYS A 157 -6.25 -16.96 6.19
C LYS A 157 -4.82 -16.61 6.58
N ILE A 158 -4.03 -17.63 6.93
CA ILE A 158 -2.60 -17.46 7.26
C ILE A 158 -1.80 -18.05 6.11
N ASN A 159 -1.04 -17.20 5.42
CA ASN A 159 -0.18 -17.62 4.31
C ASN A 159 1.25 -17.94 4.76
N THR A 160 1.64 -17.47 5.96
CA THR A 160 2.97 -17.68 6.52
C THR A 160 3.12 -19.12 6.99
N GLN A 161 4.18 -19.81 6.55
CA GLN A 161 4.44 -21.22 6.92
C GLN A 161 4.74 -21.36 8.41
N LEU A 162 4.27 -22.45 9.02
CA LEU A 162 4.49 -22.77 10.43
C LEU A 162 5.33 -24.05 10.54
N SER A 163 6.38 -24.02 11.36
CA SER A 163 7.13 -25.24 11.72
C SER A 163 6.87 -25.62 13.17
N LEU A 164 6.65 -26.90 13.42
CA LEU A 164 6.43 -27.48 14.73
C LEU A 164 7.72 -28.14 15.22
N GLN A 165 8.07 -27.89 16.47
CA GLN A 165 9.14 -28.58 17.16
C GLN A 165 8.83 -28.74 18.64
N ARG A 166 9.32 -29.80 19.27
CA ARG A 166 9.27 -29.94 20.72
C ARG A 166 10.21 -28.93 21.39
N GLY A 167 9.69 -28.12 22.32
CA GLY A 167 10.47 -27.09 23.00
C GLY A 167 9.63 -26.16 23.88
N SER A 168 10.14 -24.97 24.19
CA SER A 168 9.43 -23.93 24.94
C SER A 168 9.21 -22.70 24.07
N LEU A 169 8.09 -21.99 24.27
CA LEU A 169 7.89 -20.68 23.65
C LEU A 169 8.72 -19.63 24.39
N ASN A 170 9.44 -18.76 23.65
CA ASN A 170 10.12 -17.60 24.22
C ASN A 170 9.14 -16.44 24.46
N GLN A 171 9.47 -15.50 25.36
CA GLN A 171 8.59 -14.36 25.73
C GLN A 171 8.35 -13.35 24.58
N ARG A 172 9.21 -13.31 23.56
CA ARG A 172 9.02 -12.55 22.30
C ARG A 172 8.97 -13.53 21.13
N ASN A 173 7.88 -14.29 21.04
CA ASN A 173 7.71 -15.32 20.01
C ASN A 173 6.92 -14.74 18.82
N THR A 174 7.48 -14.85 17.62
CA THR A 174 6.87 -14.42 16.35
C THR A 174 5.52 -15.11 16.07
N PHE A 175 5.25 -16.27 16.66
CA PHE A 175 3.95 -16.94 16.63
C PHE A 175 2.88 -16.22 17.47
N ILE A 176 3.26 -15.69 18.63
CA ILE A 176 2.35 -14.90 19.47
C ILE A 176 2.01 -13.60 18.73
N GLU A 177 3.02 -12.92 18.18
CA GLU A 177 2.84 -11.71 17.39
C GLU A 177 1.94 -11.94 16.16
N LEU A 178 2.15 -13.05 15.44
CA LEU A 178 1.27 -13.45 14.34
C LEU A 178 -0.19 -13.52 14.80
N LEU A 179 -0.48 -14.22 15.90
CA LEU A 179 -1.85 -14.39 16.40
C LEU A 179 -2.49 -13.07 16.83
N PHE A 180 -1.76 -12.20 17.54
CA PHE A 180 -2.29 -10.90 17.99
C PHE A 180 -2.51 -9.90 16.84
N ASN A 181 -1.86 -10.10 15.69
CA ASN A 181 -2.02 -9.26 14.51
C ASN A 181 -3.13 -9.76 13.56
N LEU A 182 -3.80 -10.88 13.87
CA LEU A 182 -4.93 -11.35 13.07
C LEU A 182 -6.20 -10.55 13.40
N GLU A 183 -6.86 -9.98 12.38
CA GLU A 183 -8.10 -9.21 12.53
C GLU A 183 -9.16 -9.91 13.41
N PRO A 184 -9.46 -11.23 13.26
CA PRO A 184 -10.47 -11.88 14.11
C PRO A 184 -10.09 -11.94 15.60
N VAL A 185 -8.80 -11.97 15.92
CA VAL A 185 -8.30 -11.96 17.31
C VAL A 185 -8.47 -10.56 17.89
N ILE A 186 -8.12 -9.52 17.12
CA ILE A 186 -8.30 -8.12 17.49
C ILE A 186 -9.80 -7.83 17.73
N ASP A 187 -10.65 -8.21 16.78
CA ASP A 187 -12.11 -8.04 16.87
C ASP A 187 -12.67 -8.75 18.11
N ALA A 188 -12.27 -10.00 18.38
CA ALA A 188 -12.74 -10.75 19.55
C ALA A 188 -12.34 -10.09 20.88
N ILE A 189 -11.14 -9.50 20.94
CA ILE A 189 -10.66 -8.74 22.11
C ILE A 189 -11.49 -7.47 22.30
N ILE A 190 -11.75 -6.71 21.23
CA ILE A 190 -12.55 -5.49 21.26
C ILE A 190 -13.99 -5.78 21.68
N GLU A 191 -14.62 -6.80 21.09
CA GLU A 191 -15.99 -7.21 21.43
C GLU A 191 -16.13 -7.61 22.91
N ARG A 192 -15.09 -8.22 23.49
CA ARG A 192 -15.10 -8.60 24.90
C ARG A 192 -14.85 -7.43 25.84
N ALA A 193 -14.00 -6.49 25.46
CA ALA A 193 -13.80 -5.27 26.23
C ALA A 193 -15.08 -4.43 26.27
N ASN A 194 -15.90 -4.52 25.22
CA ASN A 194 -17.16 -3.79 25.07
C ASN A 194 -18.37 -4.72 24.79
N PRO A 195 -18.71 -5.66 25.70
CA PRO A 195 -19.78 -6.61 25.45
C PRO A 195 -21.12 -5.90 25.69
N ASN A 196 -21.74 -5.40 24.62
CA ASN A 196 -23.05 -4.75 24.62
C ASN A 196 -23.15 -3.37 25.29
N GLN A 197 -22.31 -2.41 24.93
CA GLN A 197 -22.82 -1.03 24.94
C GLN A 197 -23.70 -0.84 23.70
N GLU A 198 -24.99 -1.14 23.83
CA GLU A 198 -25.96 -0.12 23.39
C GLU A 198 -25.59 1.09 24.26
N MET A 199 -24.83 2.02 23.69
CA MET A 199 -24.45 3.22 24.43
C MET A 199 -25.76 3.92 24.80
N ASP A 200 -26.09 3.93 26.09
CA ASP A 200 -27.07 4.87 26.61
C ASP A 200 -26.62 6.27 26.15
N GLU A 201 -27.49 7.01 25.45
CA GLU A 201 -27.17 8.36 24.94
C GLU A 201 -26.72 9.31 26.06
N ASP A 202 -26.95 8.95 27.33
CA ASP A 202 -26.67 9.72 28.54
C ASP A 202 -25.28 9.46 29.15
N ASP A 203 -24.50 8.48 28.67
CA ASP A 203 -23.18 8.13 29.25
C ASP A 203 -22.00 8.85 28.54
N PHE A 204 -22.30 9.66 27.51
CA PHE A 204 -21.32 10.62 27.00
C PHE A 204 -21.29 11.81 27.98
N ASP A 205 -20.30 11.82 28.86
CA ASP A 205 -19.88 13.04 29.55
C ASP A 205 -19.49 14.03 28.44
N SER A 206 -20.47 14.85 28.02
CA SER A 206 -20.37 15.69 26.84
C SER A 206 -19.25 16.68 27.10
N SER A 207 -18.06 16.41 26.57
CA SER A 207 -16.99 17.40 26.55
C SER A 207 -17.58 18.68 25.96
N GLU A 208 -17.51 19.79 26.70
CA GLU A 208 -17.96 21.13 26.25
C GLU A 208 -17.25 21.61 24.97
N SER A 209 -16.21 20.89 24.53
CA SER A 209 -15.38 21.20 23.38
C SER A 209 -16.13 21.02 22.06
N SER A 210 -16.15 22.08 21.26
CA SER A 210 -16.70 22.03 19.90
C SER A 210 -15.88 21.10 18.99
N PRO A 211 -16.48 20.51 17.94
CA PRO A 211 -15.72 19.72 16.96
C PRO A 211 -14.52 20.47 16.36
N VAL A 212 -14.65 21.79 16.20
CA VAL A 212 -13.57 22.66 15.70
C VAL A 212 -12.36 22.66 16.65
N GLU A 213 -12.60 22.79 17.95
CA GLU A 213 -11.51 22.80 18.95
C GLU A 213 -10.82 21.43 19.03
N LEU A 214 -11.61 20.34 19.01
CA LEU A 214 -11.07 18.99 19.00
C LEU A 214 -10.21 18.72 17.77
N TRP A 215 -10.70 19.10 16.59
CA TRP A 215 -9.97 18.92 15.33
C TRP A 215 -8.71 19.80 15.28
N GLN A 216 -8.77 21.04 15.77
CA GLN A 216 -7.61 21.91 15.86
C GLN A 216 -6.55 21.32 16.80
N ALA A 217 -6.95 20.82 17.98
CA ALA A 217 -6.05 20.18 18.92
C ALA A 217 -5.39 18.92 18.34
N LEU A 218 -6.14 18.09 17.61
CA LEU A 218 -5.59 16.93 16.89
C LEU A 218 -4.58 17.36 15.82
N SER A 219 -4.86 18.42 15.08
CA SER A 219 -3.94 18.96 14.06
C SER A 219 -2.65 19.51 14.68
N ASP A 220 -2.76 20.19 15.81
CA ASP A 220 -1.63 20.84 16.47
C ASP A 220 -0.71 19.82 17.15
N THR A 221 -1.29 18.75 17.72
CA THR A 221 -0.55 17.66 18.37
C THR A 221 0.02 16.61 17.40
N GLU A 222 -0.40 16.59 16.13
CA GLU A 222 0.09 15.62 15.14
C GLU A 222 1.61 15.71 14.90
N VAL A 223 2.21 16.89 15.13
CA VAL A 223 3.67 17.08 15.03
C VAL A 223 4.42 16.39 16.15
N ASP A 224 3.78 16.21 17.31
CA ASP A 224 4.38 15.56 18.48
C ASP A 224 4.44 14.03 18.34
N LEU A 225 3.76 13.47 17.34
CA LEU A 225 3.77 12.04 17.00
C LEU A 225 5.02 11.59 16.21
N ARG A 226 5.93 12.51 15.88
CA ARG A 226 7.21 12.16 15.22
C ARG A 226 8.04 11.26 16.12
N ASP A 227 8.80 10.34 15.52
CA ASP A 227 9.76 9.53 16.27
C ASP A 227 10.82 10.41 16.92
N ILE A 228 11.01 10.26 18.23
CA ILE A 228 11.98 11.04 19.00
C ILE A 228 13.11 10.12 19.46
N VAL A 229 14.33 10.57 19.19
CA VAL A 229 15.56 9.93 19.66
C VAL A 229 16.35 10.90 20.53
N ASN A 230 16.96 10.40 21.59
CA ASN A 230 17.86 11.14 22.46
C ASN A 230 19.30 10.83 22.09
N ILE A 231 20.13 11.85 21.90
CA ILE A 231 21.55 11.68 21.63
C ILE A 231 22.29 11.51 22.96
N ASP A 232 22.92 10.35 23.17
CA ASP A 232 23.58 10.03 24.44
C ASP A 232 24.92 10.76 24.55
N SER A 233 25.69 10.80 23.46
CA SER A 233 27.01 11.41 23.41
C SER A 233 27.21 12.21 22.12
N THR A 234 28.01 13.27 22.21
CA THR A 234 28.50 14.03 21.04
C THR A 234 29.70 13.37 20.37
N ASP A 235 30.25 12.30 20.95
CA ASP A 235 31.30 11.52 20.33
C ASP A 235 30.70 10.72 19.17
N PHE A 236 31.05 11.09 17.95
CA PHE A 236 30.55 10.46 16.73
C PHE A 236 31.65 9.69 16.01
N GLN A 237 31.23 8.68 15.27
CA GLN A 237 32.09 8.00 14.29
C GLN A 237 31.77 8.51 12.89
N GLU A 238 32.75 8.56 12.01
CA GLU A 238 32.54 8.95 10.61
C GLU A 238 32.53 7.70 9.74
N SER A 239 31.48 7.54 8.94
CA SER A 239 31.40 6.42 7.99
C SER A 239 32.14 6.74 6.69
N PRO A 240 32.48 5.71 5.90
CA PRO A 240 33.08 5.92 4.57
C PRO A 240 32.22 6.74 3.61
N SER A 241 30.91 6.83 3.84
CA SER A 241 29.98 7.64 3.03
C SER A 241 29.92 9.10 3.46
N GLY A 242 30.64 9.49 4.52
CA GLY A 242 30.65 10.83 5.10
C GLY A 242 29.49 11.11 6.06
N CYS A 243 28.79 10.08 6.54
CA CYS A 243 27.77 10.23 7.58
C CYS A 243 28.42 10.25 8.97
N LEU A 244 27.81 10.97 9.91
CA LEU A 244 28.25 10.99 11.29
C LEU A 244 27.31 10.15 12.13
N LEU A 245 27.88 9.20 12.88
CA LEU A 245 27.17 8.20 13.67
C LEU A 245 27.19 8.59 15.14
N TYR A 246 26.01 8.94 15.66
CA TYR A 246 25.84 9.34 17.06
C TYR A 246 25.21 8.23 17.89
N PRO A 247 25.73 7.94 19.09
CA PRO A 247 25.04 7.11 20.07
C PRO A 247 23.68 7.70 20.44
N TYR A 248 22.64 6.88 20.40
CA TYR A 248 21.28 7.32 20.70
C TYR A 248 20.46 6.28 21.48
N THR A 249 19.41 6.78 22.13
CA THR A 249 18.37 5.98 22.78
C THR A 249 16.98 6.44 22.34
N THR A 250 16.03 5.51 22.26
CA THR A 250 14.59 5.82 22.05
C THR A 250 13.88 5.89 23.39
N GLU A 251 12.94 6.83 23.57
CA GLU A 251 12.20 6.96 24.84
C GLU A 251 11.35 5.71 25.15
N SER A 252 10.86 5.02 24.12
CA SER A 252 10.04 3.81 24.22
C SER A 252 10.86 2.52 24.23
N GLY A 253 12.17 2.57 23.97
CA GLY A 253 13.01 1.38 23.77
C GLY A 253 12.63 0.56 22.53
N ALA A 254 11.77 1.09 21.66
CA ALA A 254 11.39 0.47 20.39
C ALA A 254 12.44 0.77 19.31
N ASP A 255 12.57 -0.16 18.35
CA ASP A 255 13.37 0.06 17.14
C ASP A 255 12.69 1.08 16.22
N LEU A 256 13.49 1.79 15.43
CA LEU A 256 12.99 2.73 14.42
C LEU A 256 12.33 1.94 13.27
N SER A 257 11.03 2.14 13.05
CA SER A 257 10.25 1.43 12.04
C SER A 257 10.09 2.26 10.76
N PHE A 258 11.13 2.35 9.94
CA PHE A 258 11.09 3.02 8.65
C PHE A 258 11.34 2.05 7.48
N GLU A 259 10.76 2.31 6.32
CA GLU A 259 11.09 1.55 5.09
C GLU A 259 12.50 1.91 4.62
N LEU A 260 13.29 0.93 4.15
CA LEU A 260 14.70 1.16 3.74
C LEU A 260 14.85 2.22 2.63
N ASP A 261 13.84 2.39 1.79
CA ASP A 261 13.80 3.37 0.69
C ASP A 261 13.25 4.74 1.12
N ASP A 262 12.85 4.90 2.38
CA ASP A 262 12.34 6.18 2.86
C ASP A 262 13.45 7.19 3.04
N LYS A 263 13.18 8.38 2.50
CA LYS A 263 14.00 9.54 2.75
C LYS A 263 13.53 10.22 4.03
N ILE A 264 14.33 10.11 5.08
CA ILE A 264 14.03 10.63 6.41
C ILE A 264 14.81 11.90 6.68
N ILE A 265 14.10 12.92 7.14
CA ILE A 265 14.65 14.20 7.56
C ILE A 265 14.80 14.21 9.08
N VAL A 266 15.93 14.71 9.54
CA VAL A 266 16.25 14.84 10.96
C VAL A 266 16.08 16.30 11.38
N TYR A 267 15.30 16.54 12.42
CA TYR A 267 15.11 17.84 13.05
C TYR A 267 15.63 17.82 14.48
N ILE A 268 16.15 18.94 14.97
CA ILE A 268 16.35 19.12 16.41
C ILE A 268 15.03 19.60 17.04
N LYS A 269 14.61 18.95 18.12
CA LYS A 269 13.44 19.35 18.90
C LYS A 269 13.83 20.52 19.81
N ASP A 270 13.35 21.71 19.46
CA ASP A 270 13.47 22.92 20.29
C ASP A 270 12.06 23.42 20.66
N LYS A 271 11.95 24.21 21.73
CA LYS A 271 10.68 24.70 22.29
C LYS A 271 9.94 25.71 21.41
N ARG A 272 10.61 26.26 20.38
CA ARG A 272 10.06 27.35 19.54
C ARG A 272 9.87 26.96 18.09
N GLU A 273 10.78 26.18 17.51
CA GLU A 273 10.70 25.76 16.11
C GLU A 273 11.62 24.55 15.87
N SER A 274 11.15 23.55 15.12
CA SER A 274 11.97 22.39 14.75
C SER A 274 12.89 22.76 13.59
N VAL A 275 14.21 22.71 13.81
CA VAL A 275 15.20 23.07 12.79
C VAL A 275 15.74 21.81 12.12
N GLN A 276 15.67 21.76 10.79
CA GLN A 276 16.23 20.65 10.01
C GLN A 276 17.77 20.63 10.16
N LEU A 277 18.30 19.44 10.45
CA LEU A 277 19.73 19.20 10.57
C LEU A 277 20.32 18.53 9.32
N GLY A 278 19.54 17.67 8.68
CA GLY A 278 19.95 16.88 7.52
C GLY A 278 19.08 15.65 7.32
N GLU A 279 19.69 14.61 6.76
CA GLU A 279 19.02 13.38 6.33
C GLU A 279 19.56 12.17 7.09
N LEU A 280 18.67 11.25 7.47
CA LEU A 280 19.06 9.98 8.08
C LEU A 280 19.47 8.98 7.00
N ARG A 281 20.56 8.25 7.25
CA ARG A 281 20.98 7.13 6.41
C ARG A 281 20.59 5.82 7.09
N LEU A 282 19.42 5.29 6.71
CA LEU A 282 18.87 4.05 7.30
C LEU A 282 19.82 2.86 7.17
N SER A 283 20.45 2.68 6.00
CA SER A 283 21.38 1.58 5.75
C SER A 283 22.62 1.56 6.65
N GLU A 284 22.96 2.69 7.27
CA GLU A 284 24.11 2.83 8.18
C GLU A 284 23.66 3.05 9.64
N THR A 285 22.35 3.17 9.87
CA THR A 285 21.76 3.30 11.21
C THR A 285 21.64 1.92 11.83
N THR A 286 22.04 1.80 13.09
CA THR A 286 21.96 0.56 13.88
C THR A 286 21.17 0.85 15.15
N PRO A 287 20.75 -0.15 15.95
CA PRO A 287 19.99 0.09 17.18
C PRO A 287 20.64 1.04 18.19
N ASN A 288 21.97 1.22 18.12
CA ASN A 288 22.73 2.06 19.05
C ASN A 288 23.38 3.29 18.39
N LEU A 289 23.44 3.36 17.06
CA LEU A 289 24.12 4.43 16.33
C LEU A 289 23.23 4.99 15.23
N LEU A 290 22.97 6.28 15.30
CA LEU A 290 22.16 7.03 14.35
C LEU A 290 23.06 7.67 13.30
N ALA A 291 22.94 7.27 12.03
CA ALA A 291 23.78 7.78 10.95
C ALA A 291 23.12 9.00 10.28
N ILE A 292 23.66 10.19 10.53
CA ILE A 292 23.12 11.45 10.01
C ILE A 292 24.07 12.04 8.96
N ARG A 293 23.51 12.40 7.80
CA ARG A 293 24.14 13.26 6.81
C ARG A 293 23.64 14.69 7.00
N PHE A 294 24.49 15.58 7.52
CA PHE A 294 24.12 16.97 7.75
C PHE A 294 24.10 17.78 6.46
N ASP A 295 23.17 18.74 6.39
CA ASP A 295 23.08 19.67 5.26
C ASP A 295 24.25 20.68 5.27
N PHE A 296 24.74 21.04 6.46
CA PHE A 296 25.84 21.99 6.66
C PHE A 296 26.51 21.83 8.04
N ASP A 297 27.77 22.24 8.17
CA ASP A 297 28.55 22.09 9.42
C ASP A 297 27.93 22.81 10.63
N ALA A 298 27.23 23.92 10.40
CA ALA A 298 26.52 24.63 11.48
C ALA A 298 25.32 23.84 12.04
N ALA A 299 24.71 22.92 11.28
CA ALA A 299 23.64 22.05 11.77
C ALA A 299 24.20 21.03 12.76
N ARG A 300 25.31 20.39 12.40
CA ARG A 300 26.03 19.45 13.27
C ARG A 300 26.37 20.06 14.63
N LYS A 301 26.84 21.31 14.64
CA LYS A 301 27.22 22.04 15.86
C LYS A 301 26.05 22.29 16.84
N ARG A 302 24.81 22.04 16.43
CA ARG A 302 23.61 22.15 17.29
C ARG A 302 23.37 20.91 18.13
N ILE A 303 24.01 19.78 17.83
CA ILE A 303 23.88 18.56 18.60
C ILE A 303 24.75 18.64 19.86
N SER A 304 24.11 18.46 21.00
CA SER A 304 24.74 18.26 22.31
C SER A 304 24.24 16.95 22.96
N SER A 305 24.99 16.41 23.92
CA SER A 305 24.51 15.27 24.72
C SER A 305 23.19 15.64 25.40
N GLY A 306 22.21 14.73 25.31
CA GLY A 306 20.82 14.95 25.73
C GLY A 306 19.95 15.67 24.70
N SER A 307 20.44 15.95 23.48
CA SER A 307 19.61 16.55 22.43
C SER A 307 18.53 15.58 21.99
N GLN A 308 17.31 16.11 21.85
CA GLN A 308 16.18 15.39 21.26
C GLN A 308 16.13 15.66 19.76
N LEU A 309 16.20 14.61 18.95
CA LEU A 309 16.00 14.70 17.52
C LEU A 309 14.65 14.10 17.15
N GLN A 310 13.93 14.78 16.26
CA GLN A 310 12.71 14.29 15.64
C GLN A 310 13.04 13.74 14.26
N LEU A 311 12.56 12.53 13.98
CA LEU A 311 12.72 11.85 12.70
C LEU A 311 11.39 11.84 11.96
N GLU A 312 11.43 12.12 10.67
CA GLU A 312 10.22 12.12 9.85
C GLU A 312 10.54 11.80 8.39
N SER A 313 9.78 10.87 7.79
CA SER A 313 9.86 10.61 6.35
C SER A 313 9.27 11.78 5.55
N ILE A 314 9.80 12.05 4.35
CA ILE A 314 9.23 13.07 3.45
C ILE A 314 7.77 12.74 3.10
N ARG A 315 7.43 11.44 3.02
CA ARG A 315 6.07 10.98 2.73
C ARG A 315 5.11 11.37 3.85
N ASP A 316 5.49 11.09 5.10
CA ASP A 316 4.68 11.42 6.27
C ASP A 316 4.54 12.93 6.44
N LYS A 317 5.63 13.67 6.24
CA LYS A 317 5.59 15.13 6.24
C LYS A 317 4.58 15.66 5.22
N SER A 318 4.66 15.18 3.99
CA SER A 318 3.76 15.58 2.90
C SER A 318 2.30 15.23 3.20
N SER A 319 2.07 14.06 3.80
CA SER A 319 0.75 13.59 4.22
C SER A 319 0.17 14.48 5.33
N ARG A 320 0.93 14.73 6.40
CA ARG A 320 0.53 15.63 7.48
C ARG A 320 0.24 17.04 6.97
N GLU A 321 1.13 17.63 6.17
CA GLU A 321 0.93 18.98 5.61
C GLU A 321 -0.31 19.05 4.71
N LEU A 322 -0.65 17.97 4.01
CA LEU A 322 -1.90 17.89 3.24
C LEU A 322 -3.12 17.81 4.17
N ARG A 323 -3.08 16.96 5.20
CA ARG A 323 -4.14 16.84 6.23
C ARG A 323 -4.38 18.17 6.94
N GLN A 324 -3.32 18.80 7.44
CA GLN A 324 -3.38 20.10 8.11
C GLN A 324 -4.02 21.17 7.22
N ARG A 325 -3.59 21.29 5.96
CA ARG A 325 -4.19 22.25 5.01
C ARG A 325 -5.65 21.93 4.71
N ALA A 326 -6.01 20.66 4.55
CA ALA A 326 -7.39 20.25 4.32
C ALA A 326 -8.27 20.57 5.54
N LEU A 327 -7.79 20.27 6.74
CA LEU A 327 -8.50 20.51 7.98
C LEU A 327 -8.69 22.01 8.25
N GLN A 328 -7.65 22.81 8.04
CA GLN A 328 -7.74 24.26 8.14
C GLN A 328 -8.77 24.83 7.16
N ARG A 329 -8.84 24.32 5.92
CA ARG A 329 -9.89 24.72 4.98
C ARG A 329 -11.30 24.36 5.48
N VAL A 330 -11.47 23.22 6.15
CA VAL A 330 -12.76 22.81 6.73
C VAL A 330 -13.15 23.74 7.89
N ILE A 331 -12.22 24.00 8.82
CA ILE A 331 -12.42 24.88 9.97
C ILE A 331 -12.74 26.32 9.52
N GLU A 332 -12.05 26.81 8.49
CA GLU A 332 -12.27 28.14 7.90
C GLU A 332 -13.52 28.23 7.01
N ASN A 333 -14.35 27.19 6.93
CA ASN A 333 -15.54 27.08 6.08
C ASN A 333 -15.25 27.32 4.58
N LYS A 334 -14.08 26.89 4.10
CA LYS A 334 -13.63 26.94 2.69
C LYS A 334 -13.77 25.59 1.98
N ALA A 335 -14.46 24.63 2.59
CA ALA A 335 -14.82 23.35 2.00
C ALA A 335 -16.10 23.47 1.15
N GLU A 336 -16.33 22.51 0.24
CA GLU A 336 -17.55 22.47 -0.59
C GLU A 336 -18.82 22.23 0.25
N ILE A 337 -18.71 21.45 1.33
CA ILE A 337 -19.80 21.30 2.30
C ILE A 337 -19.63 22.43 3.33
N PRO A 338 -20.52 23.44 3.33
CA PRO A 338 -20.43 24.54 4.27
C PRO A 338 -20.73 24.04 5.68
N HIS A 339 -20.04 24.61 6.67
CA HIS A 339 -20.26 24.30 8.09
C HIS A 339 -20.15 22.81 8.42
N LEU A 340 -19.29 22.07 7.71
CA LEU A 340 -19.08 20.64 7.92
C LEU A 340 -18.87 20.24 9.40
N PRO A 341 -18.08 20.97 10.23
CA PRO A 341 -17.93 20.63 11.65
C PRO A 341 -19.26 20.57 12.43
N GLN A 342 -20.26 21.37 12.06
CA GLN A 342 -21.56 21.40 12.75
C GLN A 342 -22.33 20.09 12.57
N TYR A 343 -22.11 19.34 11.48
CA TYR A 343 -22.75 18.02 11.29
C TYR A 343 -22.23 16.97 12.28
N PHE A 344 -21.13 17.25 12.98
CA PHE A 344 -20.54 16.40 14.01
C PHE A 344 -20.70 17.01 15.41
N ASP A 345 -21.43 18.12 15.54
CA ASP A 345 -21.71 18.76 16.82
C ASP A 345 -22.97 18.14 17.44
N TYR A 346 -22.84 17.57 18.63
CA TYR A 346 -23.95 16.97 19.35
C TYR A 346 -25.01 18.02 19.77
N HIS A 347 -24.57 19.24 20.12
CA HIS A 347 -25.42 20.32 20.59
C HIS A 347 -26.05 21.12 19.46
N GLN A 348 -25.43 21.14 18.28
CA GLN A 348 -25.95 21.78 17.08
C GLN A 348 -26.20 20.76 15.96
N LYS A 349 -27.40 20.19 15.94
CA LYS A 349 -27.82 19.28 14.87
C LYS A 349 -28.34 20.08 13.66
N PRO A 350 -27.60 20.16 12.54
CA PRO A 350 -28.09 20.82 11.34
C PRO A 350 -29.30 20.08 10.75
N CYS A 351 -30.15 20.82 10.05
CA CYS A 351 -31.28 20.24 9.34
C CYS A 351 -30.78 19.46 8.11
N MET A 352 -31.20 18.19 7.99
CA MET A 352 -30.89 17.38 6.82
C MET A 352 -31.57 17.98 5.58
N GLN A 353 -30.84 17.96 4.46
CA GLN A 353 -31.33 18.48 3.19
C GLN A 353 -31.82 17.34 2.31
N GLN A 354 -32.93 17.56 1.60
CA GLN A 354 -33.39 16.63 0.60
C GLN A 354 -32.49 16.72 -0.64
N MET A 355 -31.83 15.62 -0.99
CA MET A 355 -30.86 15.54 -2.09
C MET A 355 -31.52 15.00 -3.36
N GLN A 356 -32.17 13.85 -3.25
CA GLN A 356 -32.85 13.17 -4.36
C GLN A 356 -34.21 12.64 -3.88
N PRO A 357 -35.12 12.31 -4.81
CA PRO A 357 -36.35 11.59 -4.45
C PRO A 357 -36.03 10.25 -3.81
N ARG A 358 -36.75 9.89 -2.75
CA ARG A 358 -36.59 8.58 -2.10
C ARG A 358 -36.94 7.44 -3.07
N PRO A 359 -36.04 6.49 -3.32
CA PRO A 359 -36.35 5.33 -4.16
C PRO A 359 -37.36 4.39 -3.49
N SER A 360 -38.25 3.79 -4.27
CA SER A 360 -39.15 2.74 -3.74
C SER A 360 -38.36 1.46 -3.43
N ALA A 361 -38.77 0.74 -2.39
CA ALA A 361 -38.15 -0.53 -2.03
C ALA A 361 -38.29 -1.57 -3.16
N GLU A 362 -39.44 -1.57 -3.84
CA GLU A 362 -39.74 -2.45 -4.96
C GLU A 362 -38.75 -2.23 -6.11
N THR A 363 -38.51 -0.98 -6.51
CA THR A 363 -37.55 -0.65 -7.57
C THR A 363 -36.13 -1.07 -7.17
N LEU A 364 -35.71 -0.85 -5.92
CA LEU A 364 -34.39 -1.29 -5.46
C LEU A 364 -34.24 -2.82 -5.48
N ARG A 365 -35.28 -3.56 -5.10
CA ARG A 365 -35.28 -5.02 -5.15
C ARG A 365 -35.24 -5.52 -6.59
N GLU A 366 -36.05 -4.99 -7.48
CA GLU A 366 -36.04 -5.34 -8.91
C GLU A 366 -34.68 -5.09 -9.57
N LEU A 367 -34.03 -3.97 -9.20
CA LEU A 367 -32.71 -3.64 -9.72
C LEU A 367 -31.61 -4.55 -9.17
N TYR A 368 -31.64 -4.93 -7.89
CA TYR A 368 -30.44 -5.44 -7.23
C TYR A 368 -30.58 -6.77 -6.48
N ASP A 369 -31.78 -7.32 -6.33
CA ASP A 369 -31.95 -8.61 -5.66
C ASP A 369 -31.54 -9.76 -6.59
N GLN A 370 -30.50 -10.48 -6.20
CA GLN A 370 -30.05 -11.72 -6.82
C GLN A 370 -30.00 -12.85 -5.78
N PRO A 371 -30.04 -14.13 -6.19
CA PRO A 371 -29.87 -15.25 -5.27
C PRO A 371 -28.59 -15.08 -4.44
N GLY A 372 -28.72 -15.05 -3.11
CA GLY A 372 -27.59 -14.86 -2.19
C GLY A 372 -27.11 -13.41 -2.00
N GLN A 373 -27.69 -12.42 -2.68
CA GLN A 373 -27.30 -11.00 -2.58
C GLN A 373 -28.49 -10.03 -2.46
N ARG A 374 -29.59 -10.50 -1.86
CA ARG A 374 -30.80 -9.69 -1.66
C ARG A 374 -30.60 -8.66 -0.57
N PHE A 375 -31.24 -7.51 -0.72
CA PHE A 375 -31.30 -6.55 0.37
C PHE A 375 -32.16 -7.06 1.52
N ASN A 376 -31.65 -6.88 2.74
CA ASN A 376 -32.48 -6.92 3.95
C ASN A 376 -33.18 -5.56 4.17
N GLU A 377 -34.13 -5.51 5.11
CA GLU A 377 -34.90 -4.29 5.37
C GLU A 377 -34.04 -3.13 5.86
N GLN A 378 -33.03 -3.39 6.70
CA GLN A 378 -32.11 -2.36 7.20
C GLN A 378 -31.28 -1.75 6.07
N GLN A 379 -30.77 -2.56 5.15
CA GLN A 379 -30.04 -2.10 3.97
C GLN A 379 -30.95 -1.31 3.04
N LEU A 380 -32.21 -1.71 2.84
CA LEU A 380 -33.15 -0.91 2.04
C LEU A 380 -33.39 0.47 2.67
N MET A 381 -33.65 0.51 3.97
CA MET A 381 -33.85 1.78 4.70
C MET A 381 -32.62 2.67 4.62
N ALA A 382 -31.43 2.11 4.85
CA ALA A 382 -30.17 2.85 4.75
C ALA A 382 -29.93 3.37 3.32
N PHE A 383 -30.20 2.56 2.30
CA PHE A 383 -30.06 2.97 0.91
C PHE A 383 -31.01 4.11 0.55
N GLN A 384 -32.27 4.00 0.95
CA GLN A 384 -33.27 5.04 0.74
C GLN A 384 -32.87 6.36 1.41
N GLN A 385 -32.42 6.30 2.66
CA GLN A 385 -31.99 7.48 3.41
C GLN A 385 -30.75 8.14 2.78
N LEU A 386 -29.75 7.36 2.37
CA LEU A 386 -28.53 7.88 1.74
C LEU A 386 -28.77 8.52 0.37
N VAL A 387 -29.81 8.09 -0.35
CA VAL A 387 -30.24 8.74 -1.59
C VAL A 387 -31.04 10.01 -1.27
N GLU A 388 -31.97 9.93 -0.32
CA GLU A 388 -32.92 10.99 -0.02
C GLU A 388 -32.30 12.19 0.70
N LEU A 389 -31.35 11.95 1.62
CA LEU A 389 -30.87 12.93 2.58
C LEU A 389 -29.36 13.19 2.46
N GLY A 390 -28.95 14.42 2.76
CA GLY A 390 -27.56 14.84 2.79
C GLY A 390 -27.37 16.15 3.56
N PRO A 391 -26.22 16.83 3.41
CA PRO A 391 -25.09 16.52 2.51
C PRO A 391 -24.12 15.46 3.05
N VAL A 392 -24.28 15.02 4.30
CA VAL A 392 -23.44 14.00 4.95
C VAL A 392 -24.31 12.80 5.30
N GLY A 393 -23.87 11.60 4.91
CA GLY A 393 -24.51 10.34 5.24
C GLY A 393 -23.50 9.36 5.81
N VAL A 394 -23.87 8.67 6.89
CA VAL A 394 -23.02 7.67 7.55
C VAL A 394 -23.67 6.30 7.41
N LEU A 395 -22.95 5.36 6.81
CA LEU A 395 -23.35 3.96 6.71
C LEU A 395 -22.48 3.12 7.64
N GLN A 396 -23.09 2.60 8.71
CA GLN A 396 -22.45 1.61 9.56
C GLN A 396 -22.86 0.20 9.12
N GLY A 397 -21.90 -0.71 9.04
CA GLY A 397 -22.16 -2.12 8.86
C GLY A 397 -21.12 -2.95 9.62
N PRO A 398 -21.50 -3.92 10.44
CA PRO A 398 -20.56 -4.89 11.01
C PRO A 398 -19.80 -5.71 9.95
N PRO A 399 -18.70 -6.39 10.29
CA PRO A 399 -18.02 -7.33 9.39
C PRO A 399 -19.00 -8.34 8.77
N GLY A 400 -18.79 -8.69 7.49
CA GLY A 400 -19.65 -9.66 6.80
C GLY A 400 -21.04 -9.18 6.35
N THR A 401 -21.47 -7.97 6.68
CA THR A 401 -22.82 -7.45 6.32
C THR A 401 -22.98 -6.96 4.87
N GLY A 402 -22.00 -7.23 4.00
CA GLY A 402 -22.09 -6.90 2.57
C GLY A 402 -21.87 -5.42 2.23
N LYS A 403 -21.18 -4.65 3.09
CA LYS A 403 -20.87 -3.21 2.87
C LYS A 403 -20.32 -2.90 1.47
N THR A 404 -19.35 -3.67 0.99
CA THR A 404 -18.75 -3.47 -0.35
C THR A 404 -19.78 -3.61 -1.46
N THR A 405 -20.66 -4.61 -1.35
CA THR A 405 -21.75 -4.85 -2.30
C THR A 405 -22.78 -3.72 -2.22
N PHE A 406 -23.10 -3.25 -1.02
CA PHE A 406 -23.97 -2.10 -0.82
C PHE A 406 -23.42 -0.84 -1.52
N ILE A 407 -22.16 -0.50 -1.28
CA ILE A 407 -21.51 0.67 -1.88
C ILE A 407 -21.50 0.56 -3.40
N SER A 408 -21.26 -0.64 -3.95
CA SER A 408 -21.30 -0.87 -5.40
C SER A 408 -22.68 -0.59 -5.99
N LYS A 409 -23.75 -1.08 -5.35
CA LYS A 409 -25.15 -0.80 -5.73
C LYS A 409 -25.47 0.69 -5.63
N PHE A 410 -24.94 1.36 -4.61
CA PHE A 410 -25.14 2.79 -4.39
C PHE A 410 -24.46 3.63 -5.48
N ILE A 411 -23.21 3.33 -5.83
CA ILE A 411 -22.48 3.97 -6.93
C ILE A 411 -23.25 3.85 -8.25
N HIS A 412 -23.67 2.63 -8.60
CA HIS A 412 -24.47 2.40 -9.81
C HIS A 412 -25.76 3.23 -9.81
N TYR A 413 -26.49 3.26 -8.68
CA TYR A 413 -27.73 4.02 -8.57
C TYR A 413 -27.51 5.52 -8.75
N LEU A 414 -26.46 6.07 -8.13
CA LEU A 414 -26.12 7.50 -8.24
C LEU A 414 -25.83 7.92 -9.69
N TYR A 415 -25.09 7.10 -10.43
CA TYR A 415 -24.83 7.37 -11.85
C TYR A 415 -26.09 7.21 -12.71
N GLN A 416 -26.76 6.06 -12.61
CA GLN A 416 -27.83 5.69 -13.54
C GLN A 416 -29.15 6.42 -13.28
N HIS A 417 -29.47 6.70 -12.01
CA HIS A 417 -30.78 7.21 -11.61
C HIS A 417 -30.73 8.63 -11.02
N CYS A 418 -29.61 9.04 -10.40
CA CYS A 418 -29.47 10.39 -9.87
C CYS A 418 -28.73 11.35 -10.82
N GLY A 419 -28.13 10.84 -11.90
CA GLY A 419 -27.40 11.65 -12.88
C GLY A 419 -26.13 12.30 -12.31
N VAL A 420 -25.47 11.66 -11.34
CA VAL A 420 -24.21 12.13 -10.80
C VAL A 420 -23.13 12.06 -11.87
N ASN A 421 -22.38 13.16 -12.06
CA ASN A 421 -21.35 13.22 -13.10
C ASN A 421 -20.06 12.52 -12.68
N ASN A 422 -19.62 12.72 -11.44
CA ASN A 422 -18.34 12.22 -10.93
C ASN A 422 -18.49 11.77 -9.49
N ILE A 423 -17.87 10.64 -9.15
CA ILE A 423 -17.78 10.12 -7.79
C ILE A 423 -16.30 9.96 -7.42
N LEU A 424 -15.89 10.60 -6.32
CA LEU A 424 -14.58 10.37 -5.72
C LEU A 424 -14.69 9.26 -4.67
N LEU A 425 -14.09 8.10 -4.96
CA LEU A 425 -14.02 6.98 -4.03
C LEU A 425 -12.67 7.00 -3.28
N VAL A 426 -12.72 7.06 -1.95
CA VAL A 426 -11.55 7.02 -1.06
C VAL A 426 -11.69 5.91 -0.03
N GLY A 427 -10.56 5.43 0.50
CA GLY A 427 -10.52 4.38 1.51
C GLY A 427 -9.19 4.36 2.25
N GLN A 428 -9.15 3.69 3.40
CA GLN A 428 -7.98 3.65 4.29
C GLN A 428 -6.78 2.93 3.65
N SER A 429 -7.03 1.87 2.88
CA SER A 429 -5.98 1.09 2.21
C SER A 429 -6.21 1.01 0.70
N HIS A 430 -5.14 0.76 -0.04
CA HIS A 430 -5.22 0.51 -1.49
C HIS A 430 -6.16 -0.65 -1.82
N ALA A 431 -6.05 -1.77 -1.09
CA ALA A 431 -6.87 -2.95 -1.27
C ALA A 431 -8.36 -2.68 -1.02
N SER A 432 -8.71 -1.87 -0.01
CA SER A 432 -10.10 -1.51 0.28
C SER A 432 -10.73 -0.71 -0.88
N VAL A 433 -9.98 0.23 -1.47
CA VAL A 433 -10.45 1.04 -2.61
C VAL A 433 -10.61 0.16 -3.84
N ASP A 434 -9.62 -0.68 -4.14
CA ASP A 434 -9.63 -1.53 -5.33
C ASP A 434 -10.77 -2.55 -5.26
N ASN A 435 -11.00 -3.17 -4.10
CA ASN A 435 -12.10 -4.11 -3.88
C ASN A 435 -13.48 -3.49 -4.15
N VAL A 436 -13.71 -2.25 -3.71
CA VAL A 436 -14.99 -1.55 -3.97
C VAL A 436 -15.08 -1.17 -5.45
N ALA A 437 -14.01 -0.63 -6.03
CA ALA A 437 -13.98 -0.16 -7.42
C ALA A 437 -14.20 -1.32 -8.42
N ILE A 438 -13.56 -2.47 -8.21
CA ILE A 438 -13.74 -3.67 -9.04
C ILE A 438 -15.20 -4.11 -9.02
N LYS A 439 -15.78 -4.29 -7.82
CA LYS A 439 -17.20 -4.69 -7.69
C LYS A 439 -18.17 -3.66 -8.28
N ALA A 440 -17.89 -2.38 -8.13
CA ALA A 440 -18.70 -1.33 -8.75
C ALA A 440 -18.66 -1.40 -10.28
N ARG A 441 -17.47 -1.60 -10.87
CA ARG A 441 -17.30 -1.77 -12.32
C ARG A 441 -18.00 -3.03 -12.84
N GLU A 442 -17.83 -4.16 -12.17
CA GLU A 442 -18.49 -5.43 -12.50
C GLU A 442 -20.03 -5.30 -12.45
N LEU A 443 -20.55 -4.66 -11.40
CA LEU A 443 -21.99 -4.43 -11.26
C LEU A 443 -22.51 -3.51 -12.36
N CYS A 444 -21.84 -2.39 -12.62
CA CYS A 444 -22.23 -1.47 -13.70
C CYS A 444 -22.22 -2.18 -15.05
N HIS A 445 -21.17 -2.95 -15.35
CA HIS A 445 -21.07 -3.71 -16.59
C HIS A 445 -22.21 -4.71 -16.75
N THR A 446 -22.54 -5.45 -15.69
CA THR A 446 -23.69 -6.38 -15.66
C THR A 446 -25.03 -5.68 -15.91
N LYS A 447 -25.12 -4.39 -15.58
CA LYS A 447 -26.30 -3.55 -15.81
C LYS A 447 -26.27 -2.80 -17.15
N GLY A 448 -25.29 -3.10 -18.02
CA GLY A 448 -25.17 -2.48 -19.34
C GLY A 448 -24.58 -1.06 -19.30
N MET A 449 -23.92 -0.69 -18.20
CA MET A 449 -23.24 0.59 -18.02
C MET A 449 -21.72 0.38 -17.95
N GLU A 450 -20.96 1.02 -18.84
CA GLU A 450 -19.51 1.09 -18.68
C GLU A 450 -19.15 2.25 -17.75
N LEU A 451 -18.40 1.93 -16.69
CA LEU A 451 -17.96 2.92 -15.70
C LEU A 451 -16.55 3.43 -16.05
N ASP A 452 -16.47 4.65 -16.54
CA ASP A 452 -15.20 5.36 -16.74
C ASP A 452 -14.52 5.60 -15.40
N THR A 453 -13.43 4.89 -15.14
CA THR A 453 -12.75 4.89 -13.85
C THR A 453 -11.32 5.38 -14.01
N VAL A 454 -10.85 6.17 -13.04
CA VAL A 454 -9.45 6.59 -12.94
C VAL A 454 -8.92 6.22 -11.55
N ARG A 455 -7.90 5.36 -11.51
CA ARG A 455 -7.21 4.99 -10.27
C ARG A 455 -5.95 5.82 -10.08
N ILE A 456 -5.92 6.57 -8.99
CA ILE A 456 -4.77 7.41 -8.58
C ILE A 456 -4.02 6.69 -7.46
N GLY A 457 -2.75 6.38 -7.66
CA GLY A 457 -1.92 5.68 -6.68
C GLY A 457 -0.64 5.15 -7.29
N ASN A 458 0.25 4.60 -6.46
CA ASN A 458 1.42 3.88 -6.94
C ASN A 458 0.99 2.59 -7.66
N GLU A 459 1.46 2.36 -8.89
CA GLU A 459 1.13 1.18 -9.71
C GLU A 459 1.44 -0.14 -8.98
N LEU A 460 2.49 -0.17 -8.14
CA LEU A 460 2.88 -1.37 -7.37
C LEU A 460 1.89 -1.76 -6.27
N MET A 461 1.06 -0.82 -5.83
CA MET A 461 0.09 -1.02 -4.74
C MET A 461 -1.35 -1.18 -5.25
N ILE A 462 -1.54 -1.21 -6.58
CA ILE A 462 -2.85 -1.29 -7.22
C ILE A 462 -3.10 -2.74 -7.64
N ASP A 463 -4.31 -3.22 -7.38
CA ASP A 463 -4.76 -4.54 -7.84
C ASP A 463 -4.68 -4.68 -9.38
N GLU A 464 -4.31 -5.88 -9.86
CA GLU A 464 -4.15 -6.16 -11.29
C GLU A 464 -5.40 -5.81 -12.12
N GLY A 465 -6.60 -6.06 -11.58
CA GLY A 465 -7.88 -5.73 -12.24
C GLY A 465 -8.10 -4.23 -12.45
N MET A 466 -7.33 -3.39 -11.75
CA MET A 466 -7.41 -1.93 -11.79
C MET A 466 -6.22 -1.27 -12.48
N LEU A 467 -5.17 -2.01 -12.86
CA LEU A 467 -4.00 -1.46 -13.55
C LEU A 467 -4.35 -0.79 -14.89
N SER A 468 -5.33 -1.33 -15.61
CA SER A 468 -5.81 -0.75 -16.88
C SER A 468 -6.37 0.66 -16.74
N VAL A 469 -6.89 1.01 -15.55
CA VAL A 469 -7.48 2.31 -15.25
C VAL A 469 -6.56 3.17 -14.36
N ALA A 470 -5.32 2.72 -14.10
CA ALA A 470 -4.33 3.51 -13.41
C ALA A 470 -3.94 4.75 -14.23
N THR A 471 -3.68 5.87 -13.56
CA THR A 471 -3.42 7.16 -14.21
C THR A 471 -2.32 7.09 -15.26
N LYS A 472 -1.20 6.42 -14.95
CA LYS A 472 -0.07 6.23 -15.87
C LYS A 472 -0.45 5.35 -17.08
N ALA A 473 -1.21 4.27 -16.85
CA ALA A 473 -1.70 3.41 -17.92
C ALA A 473 -2.64 4.16 -18.87
N LEU A 474 -3.59 4.93 -18.33
CA LEU A 474 -4.50 5.77 -19.12
C LEU A 474 -3.74 6.83 -19.91
N GLN A 475 -2.74 7.49 -19.31
CA GLN A 475 -1.87 8.44 -20.02
C GLN A 475 -1.13 7.77 -21.18
N ARG A 476 -0.51 6.60 -20.95
CA ARG A 476 0.14 5.81 -22.01
C ARG A 476 -0.85 5.46 -23.12
N GLN A 477 -2.06 5.01 -22.77
CA GLN A 477 -3.11 4.67 -23.73
C GLN A 477 -3.54 5.88 -24.58
N ILE A 478 -3.78 7.03 -23.94
CA ILE A 478 -4.12 8.29 -24.63
C ILE A 478 -2.97 8.72 -25.54
N GLN A 479 -1.73 8.68 -25.07
CA GLN A 479 -0.54 9.01 -25.85
C GLN A 479 -0.42 8.09 -27.06
N HIS A 480 -0.52 6.77 -26.89
CA HIS A 480 -0.44 5.82 -28.00
C HIS A 480 -1.59 6.00 -29.00
N LYS A 481 -2.82 6.28 -28.54
CA LYS A 481 -3.95 6.59 -29.41
C LYS A 481 -3.69 7.86 -30.22
N PHE A 482 -3.19 8.91 -29.57
CA PHE A 482 -2.84 10.17 -30.22
C PHE A 482 -1.76 9.97 -31.29
N HIS A 483 -0.69 9.23 -30.99
CA HIS A 483 0.39 8.95 -31.94
C HIS A 483 -0.08 8.10 -33.13
N ARG A 484 -0.97 7.13 -32.90
CA ARG A 484 -1.59 6.32 -33.95
C ARG A 484 -2.47 7.17 -34.87
N GLU A 485 -3.26 8.07 -34.31
CA GLU A 485 -4.18 8.93 -35.06
C GLU A 485 -3.54 10.23 -35.58
N TYR A 486 -2.26 10.47 -35.30
CA TYR A 486 -1.57 11.73 -35.59
C TYR A 486 -1.74 12.17 -37.06
N ASP A 487 -1.39 11.29 -38.01
CA ASP A 487 -1.46 11.60 -39.44
C ASP A 487 -2.91 11.86 -39.90
N LEU A 488 -3.89 11.14 -39.35
CA LEU A 488 -5.30 11.33 -39.65
C LEU A 488 -5.81 12.68 -39.13
N ARG A 489 -5.43 13.05 -37.91
CA ARG A 489 -5.78 14.33 -37.28
C ARG A 489 -5.19 15.50 -38.05
N VAL A 490 -3.90 15.44 -38.39
CA VAL A 490 -3.23 16.48 -39.18
C VAL A 490 -3.77 16.54 -40.60
N SER A 491 -4.06 15.40 -41.25
CA SER A 491 -4.67 15.36 -42.57
C SER A 491 -6.08 15.96 -42.59
N SER A 492 -6.89 15.68 -41.56
CA SER A 492 -8.23 16.26 -41.40
C SER A 492 -8.16 17.78 -41.25
N LEU A 493 -7.22 18.28 -40.43
CA LEU A 493 -6.97 19.70 -40.26
C LEU A 493 -6.46 20.36 -41.56
N GLY A 494 -5.46 19.76 -42.20
CA GLY A 494 -4.89 20.25 -43.45
C GLY A 494 -5.92 20.35 -44.57
N LYS A 495 -6.84 19.37 -44.68
CA LYS A 495 -7.96 19.42 -45.61
C LYS A 495 -8.87 20.63 -45.36
N ARG A 496 -9.18 20.95 -44.09
CA ARG A 496 -9.99 22.13 -43.72
C ARG A 496 -9.27 23.44 -44.02
N LEU A 497 -7.94 23.44 -43.93
CA LEU A 497 -7.09 24.59 -44.26
C LEU A 497 -6.80 24.73 -45.76
N GLY A 498 -7.38 23.88 -46.61
CA GLY A 498 -7.15 23.91 -48.06
C GLY A 498 -5.76 23.43 -48.50
N MET A 499 -5.02 22.76 -47.62
CA MET A 499 -3.70 22.22 -47.94
C MET A 499 -3.80 20.97 -48.81
N ALA A 500 -2.87 20.84 -49.76
CA ALA A 500 -2.79 19.65 -50.61
C ALA A 500 -2.52 18.38 -49.76
N PRO A 501 -3.30 17.30 -49.91
CA PRO A 501 -3.14 16.08 -49.08
C PRO A 501 -1.74 15.48 -49.14
N LEU A 502 -1.10 15.56 -50.31
CA LEU A 502 0.27 15.08 -50.54
C LEU A 502 1.30 15.86 -49.71
N LEU A 503 1.16 17.19 -49.65
CA LEU A 503 2.01 18.06 -48.83
C LEU A 503 1.86 17.74 -47.34
N VAL A 504 0.62 17.60 -46.86
CA VAL A 504 0.34 17.28 -45.45
C VAL A 504 0.95 15.93 -45.07
N LYS A 505 0.80 14.91 -45.93
CA LYS A 505 1.41 13.59 -45.71
C LYS A 505 2.94 13.67 -45.63
N GLN A 506 3.58 14.41 -46.53
CA GLN A 506 5.03 14.59 -46.53
C GLN A 506 5.51 15.34 -45.27
N LEU A 507 4.79 16.39 -44.85
CA LEU A 507 5.12 17.12 -43.62
C LEU A 507 4.94 16.26 -42.37
N CYS A 508 3.89 15.43 -42.29
CA CYS A 508 3.72 14.47 -41.19
C CYS A 508 4.86 13.46 -41.15
N GLN A 509 5.27 12.94 -42.31
CA GLN A 509 6.40 12.02 -42.42
C GLN A 509 7.71 12.70 -41.97
N LEU A 510 7.97 13.92 -42.45
CA LEU A 510 9.12 14.73 -42.07
C LEU A 510 9.14 15.03 -40.56
N HIS A 511 7.99 15.38 -39.99
CA HIS A 511 7.87 15.64 -38.56
C HIS A 511 8.13 14.36 -37.76
N ARG A 512 7.56 13.22 -38.16
CA ARG A 512 7.81 11.93 -37.51
C ARG A 512 9.27 11.50 -37.56
N THR A 513 10.01 11.81 -38.64
CA THR A 513 11.42 11.43 -38.78
C THR A 513 12.37 12.41 -38.11
N LEU A 514 12.20 13.73 -38.32
CA LEU A 514 13.14 14.75 -37.84
C LEU A 514 12.85 15.24 -36.42
N ASN A 515 11.57 15.36 -36.01
CA ASN A 515 11.25 15.95 -34.72
C ASN A 515 11.85 15.18 -33.53
N PRO A 516 11.82 13.82 -33.49
CA PRO A 516 12.47 13.09 -32.41
C PRO A 516 13.98 13.36 -32.34
N LEU A 517 14.64 13.49 -33.49
CA LEU A 517 16.07 13.81 -33.57
C LEU A 517 16.34 15.23 -33.05
N MET A 518 15.51 16.21 -33.42
CA MET A 518 15.62 17.59 -32.93
C MET A 518 15.38 17.69 -31.42
N VAL A 519 14.40 16.96 -30.88
CA VAL A 519 14.13 16.93 -29.43
C VAL A 519 15.30 16.30 -28.68
N THR A 520 15.83 15.18 -29.19
CA THR A 520 16.98 14.49 -28.58
C THR A 520 18.23 15.37 -28.62
N TYR A 521 18.50 16.02 -29.75
CA TYR A 521 19.59 16.99 -29.88
C TYR A 521 19.45 18.15 -28.89
N GLY A 522 18.24 18.71 -28.74
CA GLY A 522 17.97 19.76 -27.78
C GLY A 522 18.14 19.32 -26.32
N GLN A 523 17.83 18.05 -26.00
CA GLN A 523 18.11 17.48 -24.68
C GLN A 523 19.61 17.38 -24.42
N TYR A 524 20.37 16.79 -25.34
CA TYR A 524 21.83 16.67 -25.21
C TYR A 524 22.52 18.02 -25.14
N SER A 525 22.07 19.01 -25.92
CA SER A 525 22.61 20.37 -25.84
C SER A 525 22.43 20.97 -24.45
N ARG A 526 21.25 20.82 -23.83
CA ARG A 526 20.98 21.33 -22.48
C ARG A 526 21.75 20.57 -21.40
N GLU A 527 21.96 19.27 -21.58
CA GLU A 527 22.79 18.47 -20.67
C GLU A 527 24.25 18.89 -20.75
N LEU A 528 24.77 19.15 -21.97
CA LEU A 528 26.10 19.71 -22.17
C LEU A 528 26.25 21.07 -21.47
N ASP A 529 25.30 21.97 -21.66
CA ASP A 529 25.31 23.29 -21.01
C ASP A 529 25.34 23.19 -19.49
N LYS A 530 24.61 22.23 -18.89
CA LYS A 530 24.62 21.97 -17.44
C LYS A 530 25.96 21.43 -16.96
N VAL A 531 26.59 20.53 -17.72
CA VAL A 531 27.92 20.00 -17.42
C VAL A 531 28.98 21.09 -17.51
N ASP A 532 28.88 21.99 -18.48
CA ASP A 532 29.82 23.10 -18.64
C ASP A 532 29.63 24.18 -17.57
N GLN A 533 28.40 24.44 -17.14
CA GLN A 533 28.10 25.31 -15.99
C GLN A 533 28.60 24.74 -14.66
N THR A 534 28.52 23.42 -14.46
CA THR A 534 29.04 22.77 -13.25
C THR A 534 30.56 22.65 -13.24
N LYS A 535 31.21 22.55 -14.40
CA LYS A 535 32.68 22.62 -14.52
C LYS A 535 33.23 24.03 -14.31
N SER A 536 32.54 25.05 -14.82
CA SER A 536 32.96 26.46 -14.65
C SER A 536 32.77 26.97 -13.22
N SER A 537 31.77 26.49 -12.48
CA SER A 537 31.60 26.80 -11.05
C SER A 537 32.56 26.03 -10.13
N SER A 538 33.14 24.92 -10.57
CA SER A 538 34.15 24.15 -9.81
C SER A 538 35.59 24.57 -10.08
N ILE A 539 35.87 25.31 -11.16
CA ILE A 539 37.20 25.89 -11.47
C ILE A 539 37.36 27.31 -10.89
N SER A 540 36.27 27.93 -10.44
CA SER A 540 36.26 29.30 -9.87
C SER A 540 36.22 29.35 -8.33
N HIS A 541 36.43 28.22 -7.64
CA HIS A 541 36.54 28.12 -6.19
C HIS A 541 37.91 27.64 -5.73
#